data_AF-M1C643-F1
#
_entry.id   AF-M1C643-F1
#
_cell.length_a   1.000
_cell.length_b   1.000
_cell.length_c   1.000
_cell.angle_alpha   90.00
_cell.angle_beta   90.00
_cell.angle_gamma   90.00
#
_symmetry.space_group_name_H-M   'P 1'
#
loop_
_entity.id
_entity.type
_entity.pdbx_description
1 polymer ?
#
loop_
_entity_poly.entity_id
_entity_poly.type
_entity_poly.pdbx_seq_one_letter_code
_entity_poly.pdbx_strand_id
1 'polypeptide(L)'
;MFTNSQRQEERTGKYGTPRVEYLQQLVTQFQNASSEGMLRVLCYFFLNVIELFLDCLTEPNEKLVEFGIGGICNVCADPSNAALVTQNDGIPLIVQCLSSPVRSTVNYALGTLYYLCNASNKEEILKPEVVDAIKSYAAASEVNTTFSNLAQAFLDKHVPQT
;
A
#
# COMPACT_ATOMS: atom_id res chain seq x y z
N MET A 1 -4.90 -7.65 -6.06
CA MET A 1 -4.50 -9.00 -6.55
C MET A 1 -3.08 -8.88 -7.10
N PHE A 2 -2.11 -9.57 -6.48
CA PHE A 2 -0.67 -9.29 -6.64
C PHE A 2 -0.11 -9.65 -8.03
N THR A 3 0.95 -8.93 -8.43
CA THR A 3 1.57 -9.05 -9.76
C THR A 3 2.81 -9.95 -9.65
N ASN A 4 2.86 -11.04 -10.42
CA ASN A 4 4.02 -11.94 -10.51
C ASN A 4 4.96 -11.53 -11.67
N SER A 5 6.15 -12.13 -11.78
CA SER A 5 7.16 -11.77 -12.79
C SER A 5 6.61 -11.78 -14.22
N GLN A 6 5.80 -12.78 -14.55
CA GLN A 6 5.14 -12.90 -15.85
C GLN A 6 4.16 -11.73 -16.10
N ARG A 7 3.32 -11.38 -15.12
CA ARG A 7 2.44 -10.20 -15.22
C ARG A 7 3.20 -8.88 -15.26
N GLN A 8 4.44 -8.82 -14.77
CA GLN A 8 5.27 -7.62 -14.89
C GLN A 8 5.85 -7.46 -16.30
N GLU A 9 6.19 -8.56 -16.97
CA GLU A 9 6.62 -8.57 -18.37
C GLU A 9 5.47 -8.20 -19.32
N GLU A 10 4.25 -8.63 -19.00
CA GLU A 10 3.02 -8.30 -19.73
C GLU A 10 2.63 -6.80 -19.62
N ARG A 11 3.21 -6.06 -18.67
CA ARG A 11 2.93 -4.62 -18.50
C ARG A 11 3.72 -3.80 -19.52
N THR A 12 3.01 -3.31 -20.52
CA THR A 12 3.54 -2.37 -21.51
C THR A 12 3.40 -0.92 -21.06
N GLY A 13 4.33 -0.08 -21.47
CA GLY A 13 4.23 1.38 -21.36
C GLY A 13 3.11 1.98 -22.21
N LYS A 14 2.97 3.31 -22.17
CA LYS A 14 1.96 4.03 -22.98
C LYS A 14 2.14 3.65 -24.47
N TYR A 15 1.05 3.25 -25.13
CA TYR A 15 1.02 2.76 -26.52
C TYR A 15 1.65 1.38 -26.78
N GLY A 16 1.78 0.53 -25.76
CA GLY A 16 2.25 -0.84 -25.96
C GLY A 16 3.77 -0.99 -25.95
N THR A 17 4.51 0.06 -25.56
CA THR A 17 5.97 0.02 -25.47
C THR A 17 6.42 -1.14 -24.57
N PRO A 18 7.34 -2.01 -25.02
CA PRO A 18 7.89 -3.08 -24.21
C PRO A 18 8.44 -2.57 -22.88
N ARG A 19 8.27 -3.35 -21.80
CA ARG A 19 8.59 -2.93 -20.43
C ARG A 19 10.00 -2.36 -20.30
N VAL A 20 11.00 -3.04 -20.86
CA VAL A 20 12.41 -2.62 -20.81
C VAL A 20 12.62 -1.28 -21.49
N GLU A 21 12.01 -1.09 -22.67
CA GLU A 21 12.12 0.15 -23.43
C GLU A 21 11.38 1.30 -22.71
N TYR A 22 10.22 1.03 -22.11
CA TYR A 22 9.53 2.01 -21.29
C TYR A 22 10.36 2.43 -20.06
N LEU A 23 11.02 1.48 -19.40
CA LEU A 23 11.95 1.77 -18.30
C LEU A 23 13.15 2.60 -18.78
N GLN A 24 13.70 2.31 -19.95
CA GLN A 24 14.76 3.12 -20.56
C GLN A 24 14.28 4.54 -20.89
N GLN A 25 13.06 4.69 -21.42
CA GLN A 25 12.46 6.00 -21.66
C GLN A 25 12.28 6.81 -20.37
N LEU A 26 11.93 6.15 -19.25
CA LEU A 26 11.89 6.79 -17.93
C LEU A 26 13.29 7.22 -17.46
N VAL A 27 14.33 6.40 -17.68
CA VAL A 27 15.73 6.75 -17.41
C VAL A 27 16.21 7.91 -18.29
N THR A 28 15.81 7.96 -19.56
CA THR A 28 16.17 9.08 -20.44
C THR A 28 15.42 10.35 -20.04
N GLN A 29 14.16 10.24 -19.62
CA GLN A 29 13.41 11.37 -19.06
C GLN A 29 14.06 11.88 -17.78
N PHE A 30 14.60 10.98 -16.94
CA PHE A 30 15.36 11.36 -15.74
C PHE A 30 16.55 12.26 -16.06
N GLN A 31 17.38 11.83 -17.01
CA GLN A 31 18.62 12.50 -17.37
C GLN A 31 18.38 13.89 -18.00
N ASN A 32 17.19 14.10 -18.58
CA ASN A 32 16.84 15.29 -19.33
C ASN A 32 15.79 16.18 -18.61
N ALA A 33 15.39 15.86 -17.38
CA ALA A 33 14.36 16.59 -16.67
C ALA A 33 14.87 17.90 -16.06
N SER A 34 14.00 18.93 -15.98
CA SER A 34 14.20 20.12 -15.15
C SER A 34 14.19 19.76 -13.65
N SER A 35 14.59 20.67 -12.75
CA SER A 35 14.71 20.41 -11.31
C SER A 35 13.47 19.74 -10.68
N GLU A 36 12.25 20.13 -11.06
CA GLU A 36 11.01 19.51 -10.59
C GLU A 36 10.76 18.11 -11.17
N GLY A 37 11.05 17.90 -12.47
CA GLY A 37 10.93 16.59 -13.10
C GLY A 37 12.01 15.61 -12.61
N MET A 38 13.19 16.14 -12.30
CA MET A 38 14.30 15.40 -11.71
C MET A 38 13.96 15.00 -10.28
N LEU A 39 13.26 15.83 -9.50
CA LEU A 39 12.69 15.47 -8.20
C LEU A 39 11.72 14.29 -8.29
N ARG A 40 10.83 14.27 -9.31
CA ARG A 40 9.91 13.14 -9.50
C ARG A 40 10.62 11.84 -9.84
N VAL A 41 11.68 11.88 -10.64
CA VAL A 41 12.39 10.67 -11.04
C VAL A 41 13.48 10.28 -10.03
N LEU A 42 14.11 11.24 -9.33
CA LEU A 42 14.85 11.00 -8.08
C LEU A 42 13.93 10.41 -7.01
N CYS A 43 12.65 10.80 -6.92
CA CYS A 43 11.69 10.13 -6.04
C CYS A 43 11.50 8.64 -6.38
N TYR A 44 11.65 8.28 -7.66
CA TYR A 44 11.58 6.89 -8.12
C TYR A 44 12.91 6.14 -8.00
N PHE A 45 14.07 6.82 -8.06
CA PHE A 45 15.40 6.21 -8.14
C PHE A 45 16.27 6.38 -6.87
N PHE A 46 16.06 7.43 -6.08
CA PHE A 46 16.88 7.84 -4.94
C PHE A 46 16.10 7.99 -3.63
N LEU A 47 14.81 8.33 -3.66
CA LEU A 47 13.92 8.14 -2.50
C LEU A 47 13.39 6.71 -2.54
N ASN A 48 13.36 6.06 -1.39
CA ASN A 48 12.71 4.78 -1.25
C ASN A 48 11.24 4.96 -1.65
N VAL A 49 10.78 4.27 -2.69
CA VAL A 49 9.38 4.39 -3.20
C VAL A 49 8.35 4.20 -2.07
N ILE A 50 8.71 3.46 -1.02
CA ILE A 50 7.92 3.27 0.18
C ILE A 50 7.78 4.57 0.98
N GLU A 51 8.87 5.31 1.20
CA GLU A 51 8.83 6.63 1.86
C GLU A 51 7.94 7.60 1.09
N LEU A 52 8.06 7.64 -0.24
CA LEU A 52 7.18 8.46 -1.09
C LEU A 52 5.70 8.09 -0.92
N PHE A 53 5.37 6.79 -0.83
CA PHE A 53 3.99 6.39 -0.59
C PHE A 53 3.51 6.73 0.83
N LEU A 54 4.39 6.67 1.82
CA LEU A 54 4.08 7.07 3.20
C LEU A 54 3.84 8.59 3.29
N ASP A 55 4.65 9.39 2.61
CA ASP A 55 4.44 10.84 2.49
C ASP A 55 3.05 11.14 1.93
N CYS A 56 2.64 10.41 0.89
CA CYS A 56 1.30 10.53 0.29
C CYS A 56 0.15 10.27 1.28
N LEU A 57 0.36 9.49 2.36
CA LEU A 57 -0.66 9.26 3.39
C LEU A 57 -0.89 10.48 4.29
N THR A 58 0.07 11.40 4.34
CA THR A 58 0.01 12.63 5.15
C THR A 58 -0.58 13.81 4.39
N GLU A 59 -0.72 13.68 3.07
CA GLU A 59 -1.24 14.72 2.20
C GLU A 59 -2.75 14.97 2.42
N PRO A 60 -3.21 16.23 2.32
CA PRO A 60 -4.64 16.55 2.45
C PRO A 60 -5.47 16.05 1.26
N ASN A 61 -4.82 15.71 0.14
CA ASN A 61 -5.52 15.27 -1.07
C ASN A 61 -5.85 13.78 -0.98
N GLU A 62 -7.13 13.47 -0.85
CA GLU A 62 -7.64 12.09 -0.75
C GLU A 62 -7.18 11.18 -1.90
N LYS A 63 -6.95 11.70 -3.11
CA LYS A 63 -6.44 10.92 -4.24
C LYS A 63 -4.98 10.53 -4.07
N LEU A 64 -4.18 11.39 -3.45
CA LEU A 64 -2.78 11.08 -3.13
C LEU A 64 -2.73 10.04 -2.01
N VAL A 65 -3.59 10.16 -1.00
CA VAL A 65 -3.72 9.16 0.06
C VAL A 65 -4.13 7.80 -0.51
N GLU A 66 -5.17 7.75 -1.35
CA GLU A 66 -5.62 6.51 -2.02
C GLU A 66 -4.50 5.89 -2.85
N PHE A 67 -3.74 6.71 -3.59
CA PHE A 67 -2.60 6.26 -4.38
C PHE A 67 -1.47 5.72 -3.51
N GLY A 68 -1.12 6.42 -2.43
CA GLY A 68 -0.08 6.01 -1.48
C GLY A 68 -0.39 4.66 -0.85
N ILE A 69 -1.57 4.51 -0.25
CA ILE A 69 -1.96 3.25 0.40
C ILE A 69 -2.13 2.11 -0.62
N GLY A 70 -2.61 2.41 -1.82
CA GLY A 70 -2.70 1.43 -2.91
C GLY A 70 -1.31 0.96 -3.36
N GLY A 71 -0.34 1.87 -3.42
CA GLY A 71 1.07 1.58 -3.68
C GLY A 71 1.66 0.67 -2.61
N ILE A 72 1.51 1.04 -1.33
CA ILE A 72 1.98 0.27 -0.17
C ILE A 72 1.36 -1.13 -0.17
N CYS A 73 0.04 -1.23 -0.33
CA CYS A 73 -0.68 -2.50 -0.36
C CYS A 73 -0.10 -3.46 -1.41
N ASN A 74 0.26 -2.94 -2.60
CA ASN A 74 0.84 -3.75 -3.67
C ASN A 74 2.27 -4.23 -3.38
N VAL A 75 3.08 -3.45 -2.68
CA VAL A 75 4.49 -3.79 -2.40
C VAL A 75 4.66 -4.61 -1.12
N CYS A 76 3.76 -4.48 -0.15
CA CYS A 76 3.82 -5.18 1.15
C CYS A 76 3.65 -6.70 1.08
N ALA A 77 3.24 -7.27 -0.06
CA ALA A 77 3.29 -8.73 -0.23
C ALA A 77 4.73 -9.28 -0.21
N ASP A 78 5.74 -8.45 -0.50
CA ASP A 78 7.13 -8.78 -0.25
C ASP A 78 7.49 -8.44 1.21
N PRO A 79 7.93 -9.42 2.03
CA PRO A 79 8.32 -9.19 3.42
C PRO A 79 9.41 -8.12 3.58
N SER A 80 10.30 -7.97 2.60
CA SER A 80 11.37 -6.96 2.62
C SER A 80 10.80 -5.54 2.57
N ASN A 81 9.78 -5.33 1.73
CA ASN A 81 9.07 -4.05 1.63
C ASN A 81 8.19 -3.81 2.85
N ALA A 82 7.53 -4.85 3.38
CA ALA A 82 6.78 -4.76 4.63
C ALA A 82 7.67 -4.35 5.82
N ALA A 83 8.90 -4.86 5.88
CA ALA A 83 9.89 -4.45 6.86
C ALA A 83 10.29 -2.98 6.70
N LEU A 84 10.49 -2.50 5.47
CA LEU A 84 10.77 -1.08 5.21
C LEU A 84 9.62 -0.16 5.59
N VAL A 85 8.36 -0.54 5.34
CA VAL A 85 7.19 0.22 5.79
C VAL A 85 7.15 0.31 7.32
N THR A 86 7.47 -0.79 8.02
CA THR A 86 7.54 -0.81 9.48
C THR A 86 8.69 0.06 10.01
N GLN A 87 9.86 0.03 9.36
CA GLN A 87 11.03 0.83 9.75
C GLN A 87 10.83 2.34 9.57
N ASN A 88 9.94 2.74 8.65
CA ASN A 88 9.61 4.13 8.38
C ASN A 88 8.33 4.59 9.09
N ASP A 89 8.00 3.99 10.24
CA ASP A 89 6.83 4.33 11.06
C ASP A 89 5.50 4.38 10.28
N GLY A 90 5.34 3.48 9.31
CA GLY A 90 4.17 3.48 8.43
C GLY A 90 2.90 2.90 9.05
N ILE A 91 3.00 2.11 10.12
CA ILE A 91 1.86 1.42 10.74
C ILE A 91 0.79 2.40 11.24
N PRO A 92 1.11 3.47 12.01
CA PRO A 92 0.12 4.45 12.44
C PRO A 92 -0.61 5.13 11.28
N LEU A 93 0.10 5.47 10.20
CA LEU A 93 -0.47 6.10 9.00
C LEU A 93 -1.46 5.17 8.29
N ILE A 94 -1.13 3.88 8.22
CA ILE A 94 -1.99 2.85 7.62
C ILE A 94 -3.21 2.58 8.48
N VAL A 95 -3.06 2.55 9.81
CA VAL A 95 -4.20 2.42 10.74
C VAL A 95 -5.14 3.62 10.61
N GLN A 96 -4.62 4.84 10.48
CA GLN A 96 -5.44 6.04 10.26
C GLN A 96 -6.27 5.94 8.96
N CYS A 97 -5.75 5.29 7.91
CA CYS A 97 -6.47 5.07 6.66
C CYS A 97 -7.74 4.21 6.82
N LEU A 98 -7.88 3.44 7.91
CA LEU A 98 -9.12 2.72 8.23
C LEU A 98 -10.29 3.65 8.52
N SER A 99 -10.04 4.90 8.90
CA SER A 99 -11.09 5.91 9.17
C SER A 99 -11.37 6.81 7.96
N SER A 100 -10.81 6.50 6.80
CA SER A 100 -10.97 7.32 5.59
C SER A 100 -12.41 7.29 5.06
N PRO A 101 -12.94 8.43 4.56
CA PRO A 101 -14.22 8.44 3.86
C PRO A 101 -14.14 7.75 2.48
N VAL A 102 -12.93 7.55 1.95
CA VAL A 102 -12.71 6.90 0.65
C VAL A 102 -12.68 5.40 0.81
N ARG A 103 -13.67 4.71 0.23
CA ARG A 103 -13.81 3.25 0.36
C ARG A 103 -12.59 2.48 -0.13
N SER A 104 -11.97 2.90 -1.22
CA SER A 104 -10.76 2.27 -1.74
C SER A 104 -9.60 2.34 -0.75
N THR A 105 -9.41 3.49 -0.10
CA THR A 105 -8.36 3.71 0.91
C THR A 105 -8.51 2.72 2.07
N VAL A 106 -9.74 2.53 2.58
CA VAL A 106 -10.04 1.55 3.64
C VAL A 106 -9.73 0.12 3.16
N ASN A 107 -10.12 -0.25 1.93
CA ASN A 107 -9.81 -1.57 1.37
C ASN A 107 -8.30 -1.84 1.31
N TYR A 108 -7.54 -0.86 0.81
CA TYR A 108 -6.09 -0.98 0.73
C TYR A 108 -5.45 -1.01 2.12
N ALA A 109 -5.96 -0.27 3.09
CA ALA A 109 -5.48 -0.31 4.47
C ALA A 109 -5.69 -1.69 5.10
N LEU A 110 -6.90 -2.26 5.00
CA LEU A 110 -7.19 -3.62 5.48
C LEU A 110 -6.27 -4.66 4.82
N GLY A 111 -6.10 -4.59 3.50
CA GLY A 111 -5.19 -5.46 2.77
C GLY A 111 -3.73 -5.29 3.20
N THR A 112 -3.29 -4.06 3.43
CA THR A 112 -1.92 -3.75 3.86
C THR A 112 -1.64 -4.32 5.25
N LEU A 113 -2.57 -4.13 6.20
CA LEU A 113 -2.46 -4.69 7.56
C LEU A 113 -2.39 -6.23 7.54
N TYR A 114 -3.12 -6.88 6.63
CA TYR A 114 -3.04 -8.34 6.45
C TYR A 114 -1.64 -8.84 6.08
N TYR A 115 -0.89 -8.05 5.30
CA TYR A 115 0.50 -8.36 4.93
C TYR A 115 1.52 -7.91 5.97
N LEU A 116 1.30 -6.74 6.59
CA LEU A 116 2.24 -6.18 7.56
C LEU A 116 2.27 -6.96 8.86
N CYS A 117 1.12 -7.43 9.36
CA CYS A 117 1.03 -8.08 10.66
C CYS A 117 1.89 -9.35 10.70
N ASN A 118 2.89 -9.33 11.58
CA ASN A 118 3.83 -10.41 11.81
C ASN A 118 4.31 -10.38 13.27
N ALA A 119 5.13 -11.36 13.68
CA ALA A 119 5.58 -11.49 15.05
C ALA A 119 6.26 -10.24 15.64
N SER A 120 6.94 -9.44 14.80
CA SER A 120 7.71 -8.27 15.22
C SER A 120 6.86 -7.01 15.44
N ASN A 121 5.69 -6.90 14.79
CA ASN A 121 4.84 -5.71 14.85
C ASN A 121 3.40 -6.00 15.29
N LYS A 122 3.10 -7.23 15.70
CA LYS A 122 1.75 -7.64 16.14
C LYS A 122 1.22 -6.78 17.28
N GLU A 123 2.08 -6.37 18.23
CA GLU A 123 1.63 -5.62 19.41
C GLU A 123 1.13 -4.23 19.05
N GLU A 124 1.65 -3.66 17.96
CA GLU A 124 1.22 -2.37 17.45
C GLU A 124 -0.04 -2.49 16.60
N ILE A 125 -0.11 -3.51 15.73
CA ILE A 125 -1.23 -3.71 14.80
C ILE A 125 -2.47 -4.31 15.50
N LEU A 126 -2.28 -5.16 16.51
CA LEU A 126 -3.36 -5.83 17.25
C LEU A 126 -3.80 -5.05 18.50
N LYS A 127 -3.59 -3.73 18.53
CA LYS A 127 -4.18 -2.88 19.56
C LYS A 127 -5.71 -3.03 19.57
N PRO A 128 -6.36 -2.98 20.74
CA PRO A 128 -7.80 -3.19 20.86
C PRO A 128 -8.60 -2.30 19.92
N GLU A 129 -8.23 -1.01 19.79
CA GLU A 129 -8.95 -0.06 18.94
C GLU A 129 -8.90 -0.45 17.46
N VAL A 130 -7.76 -0.99 16.99
CA VAL A 130 -7.57 -1.42 15.60
C VAL A 130 -8.35 -2.70 15.33
N VAL A 131 -8.27 -3.66 16.25
CA VAL A 131 -9.00 -4.94 16.14
C VAL A 131 -10.51 -4.70 16.13
N ASP A 132 -11.02 -3.81 16.98
CA ASP A 132 -12.44 -3.48 17.02
C ASP A 132 -12.90 -2.78 15.74
N ALA A 133 -12.09 -1.88 15.18
CA ALA A 133 -12.35 -1.30 13.87
C ALA A 133 -12.44 -2.39 12.77
N ILE A 134 -11.50 -3.33 12.74
CA ILE A 134 -11.51 -4.44 11.76
C ILE A 134 -12.73 -5.35 11.97
N LYS A 135 -13.11 -5.68 13.21
CA LYS A 135 -14.34 -6.44 13.49
C LYS A 135 -15.60 -5.73 13.00
N SER A 136 -15.66 -4.40 13.13
CA SER A 136 -16.80 -3.63 12.61
C SER A 136 -16.91 -3.74 11.08
N TYR A 137 -15.76 -3.74 10.37
CA TYR A 137 -15.72 -3.97 8.92
C TYR A 137 -16.09 -5.42 8.55
N ALA A 138 -15.67 -6.40 9.35
CA ALA A 138 -16.07 -7.80 9.17
C ALA A 138 -17.59 -7.98 9.28
N ALA A 139 -18.23 -7.32 10.23
CA ALA A 139 -19.68 -7.36 10.44
C ALA A 139 -20.49 -6.58 9.39
N ALA A 140 -19.88 -5.62 8.69
CA ALA A 140 -20.54 -4.75 7.70
C ALA A 140 -20.76 -5.41 6.31
N SER A 141 -21.00 -6.72 6.27
CA SER A 141 -21.16 -7.52 5.04
C SER A 141 -22.29 -7.03 4.13
N GLU A 142 -23.36 -6.49 4.70
CA GLU A 142 -24.50 -5.91 3.97
C GLU A 142 -24.17 -4.58 3.27
N VAL A 143 -23.13 -3.87 3.72
CA VAL A 143 -22.72 -2.56 3.20
C VAL A 143 -21.60 -2.68 2.18
N ASN A 144 -20.63 -3.57 2.42
CA ASN A 144 -19.54 -3.82 1.49
C ASN A 144 -18.91 -5.20 1.73
N THR A 145 -19.22 -6.14 0.84
CA THR A 145 -18.70 -7.51 0.88
C THR A 145 -17.17 -7.57 0.79
N THR A 146 -16.53 -6.62 0.11
CA THR A 146 -15.06 -6.56 0.01
C THR A 146 -14.43 -6.23 1.36
N PHE A 147 -14.98 -5.27 2.10
CA PHE A 147 -14.51 -4.93 3.44
C PHE A 147 -14.64 -6.12 4.38
N SER A 148 -15.82 -6.75 4.36
CA SER A 148 -16.11 -7.89 5.23
C SER A 148 -15.14 -9.06 4.98
N ASN A 149 -14.91 -9.41 3.71
CA ASN A 149 -14.00 -10.50 3.34
C ASN A 149 -12.54 -10.20 3.73
N LEU A 150 -12.03 -8.99 3.48
CA LEU A 150 -10.65 -8.62 3.82
C LEU A 150 -10.45 -8.55 5.34
N ALA A 151 -11.40 -7.96 6.06
CA ALA A 151 -11.37 -7.89 7.51
C ALA A 151 -11.45 -9.28 8.13
N GLN A 152 -12.33 -10.14 7.64
CA GLN A 152 -12.42 -11.52 8.13
C GLN A 152 -11.11 -12.30 7.87
N ALA A 153 -10.54 -12.16 6.67
CA ALA A 153 -9.26 -12.79 6.34
C ALA A 153 -8.11 -12.31 7.25
N PHE A 154 -8.11 -11.02 7.65
CA PHE A 154 -7.19 -10.50 8.64
C PHE A 154 -7.40 -11.16 10.00
N LEU A 155 -8.64 -11.18 10.50
CA LEU A 155 -8.98 -11.74 11.80
C LEU A 155 -8.62 -13.23 11.87
N ASP A 156 -9.00 -14.02 10.88
CA ASP A 156 -8.75 -15.46 10.84
C ASP A 156 -7.26 -15.80 10.85
N LYS A 157 -6.42 -14.94 10.24
CA LYS A 157 -4.97 -15.16 10.15
C LYS A 157 -4.23 -14.72 11.40
N HIS A 158 -4.61 -13.58 11.98
CA HIS A 158 -3.78 -12.87 12.97
C HIS A 158 -4.39 -12.78 14.36
N VAL A 159 -5.70 -12.97 14.51
CA VAL A 159 -6.40 -12.92 15.79
C VAL A 159 -6.75 -14.35 16.21
N PRO A 160 -6.18 -14.88 17.30
CA PRO A 160 -6.56 -16.20 17.80
C PRO A 160 -8.04 -16.23 18.15
N GLN A 161 -8.77 -17.22 17.64
CA GLN A 161 -10.14 -17.50 18.07
C GLN A 161 -10.04 -18.10 19.48
N THR A 162 -10.31 -17.29 20.51
CA THR A 162 -10.46 -17.73 21.91
C THR A 162 -11.75 -18.48 22.13
#